data_AF-A0A371MEN3-F1
#
_entry.id   AF-A0A371MEN3-F1
#
_cell.length_a   1.000
_cell.length_b   1.000
_cell.length_c   1.000
_cell.angle_alpha   90.00
_cell.angle_beta   90.00
_cell.angle_gamma   90.00
#
_symmetry.space_group_name_H-M   'P 1'
#
loop_
_entity.id
_entity.type
_entity.pdbx_description
1 polymer ?
#
loop_
_entity_poly.entity_id
_entity_poly.type
_entity_poly.pdbx_seq_one_letter_code
_entity_poly.pdbx_strand_id
1 'polypeptide(L)' 'ARTLERKHAVEIDLTAYELDMYPSEAKVVYAEQHEELWTEFVEEAVERAGYPELKETPGLSKAEFAEKIRNLD' A
#
# COMPACT_ATOMS: atom_id res chain seq x y z
N ALA A 1 8.29 -21.42 16.94
CA ALA A 1 8.89 -20.08 17.18
C ALA A 1 7.78 -19.05 17.15
N ARG A 2 7.87 -17.96 17.92
CA ARG A 2 6.88 -16.85 17.88
C ARG A 2 7.31 -15.71 16.96
N THR A 3 8.57 -15.74 16.52
CA THR A 3 9.16 -14.76 15.61
C THR A 3 9.89 -15.46 14.47
N LEU A 4 9.96 -14.79 13.32
CA LEU A 4 10.73 -15.21 12.15
C LEU A 4 11.66 -14.07 11.73
N GLU A 5 12.97 -14.35 11.64
CA GLU A 5 13.92 -13.39 11.10
C GLU A 5 13.94 -13.45 9.57
N ARG A 6 13.75 -12.29 8.94
CA ARG A 6 13.83 -12.09 7.49
C ARG A 6 15.07 -11.26 7.16
N LYS A 7 15.47 -11.28 5.88
CA LYS A 7 16.58 -10.49 5.32
C LYS A 7 16.56 -9.05 5.87
N HIS A 8 17.73 -8.53 6.20
CA HIS A 8 17.93 -7.21 6.83
C HIS A 8 17.52 -7.14 8.31
N ALA A 9 17.62 -8.25 9.05
CA ALA A 9 17.31 -8.32 10.49
C ALA A 9 15.88 -7.84 10.81
N VAL A 10 14.95 -8.07 9.89
CA VAL A 10 13.54 -7.76 10.11
C VAL A 10 12.91 -8.92 10.87
N GLU A 11 12.48 -8.67 12.09
CA GLU A 11 11.75 -9.64 12.90
C GLU A 11 10.26 -9.56 12.60
N ILE A 12 9.67 -10.69 12.23
CA ILE A 12 8.23 -10.82 12.01
C ILE A 12 7.64 -11.56 13.20
N ASP A 13 6.75 -10.91 13.95
CA ASP A 13 5.98 -11.55 15.01
C ASP A 13 4.88 -12.41 14.38
N LEU A 14 5.02 -13.73 14.49
CA LEU A 14 4.07 -14.69 13.93
C LEU A 14 2.75 -14.73 14.72
N THR A 15 2.70 -14.19 15.94
CA THR A 15 1.46 -14.14 16.72
C THR A 15 0.46 -13.12 16.20
N ALA A 16 0.91 -12.20 15.35
CA ALA A 16 0.06 -11.25 14.64
C ALA A 16 -0.65 -11.85 13.41
N TYR A 17 -0.38 -13.12 13.06
CA TYR A 17 -0.87 -13.75 11.84
C TYR A 17 -1.60 -15.08 12.11
N GLU A 18 -2.68 -15.30 11.38
CA GLU A 18 -3.35 -16.60 11.29
C GLU A 18 -2.66 -17.44 10.20
N LEU A 19 -1.79 -18.35 10.62
CA LEU A 19 -0.89 -19.10 9.71
C LEU A 19 -1.58 -20.24 8.94
N ASP A 20 -2.79 -20.61 9.35
CA ASP A 20 -3.63 -21.63 8.74
C ASP A 20 -4.72 -21.06 7.80
N MET A 21 -4.75 -19.74 7.63
CA MET A 21 -5.64 -19.06 6.69
C MET A 21 -5.41 -19.53 5.25
N TYR A 22 -6.50 -19.71 4.48
CA TYR A 22 -6.36 -20.13 3.09
C TYR A 22 -5.66 -19.03 2.27
N PRO A 23 -4.78 -19.37 1.31
CA PRO A 23 -3.96 -18.36 0.62
C PRO A 23 -4.72 -17.23 -0.08
N SER A 24 -5.97 -17.45 -0.52
CA SER A 24 -6.77 -16.35 -1.09
C SER A 24 -7.28 -15.39 -0.03
N GLU A 25 -7.68 -15.90 1.14
CA GLU A 25 -8.14 -15.08 2.26
C GLU A 25 -6.98 -14.25 2.81
N ALA A 26 -5.81 -14.87 2.96
CA ALA A 26 -4.59 -14.19 3.41
C ALA A 26 -4.20 -13.03 2.48
N LYS A 27 -4.41 -13.18 1.16
CA LYS A 27 -4.17 -12.10 0.19
C LYS A 27 -5.15 -10.94 0.32
N VAL A 28 -6.41 -11.23 0.65
CA VAL A 28 -7.42 -10.19 0.87
C VAL A 28 -7.08 -9.40 2.14
N VAL A 29 -6.84 -10.08 3.25
CA VAL A 29 -6.44 -9.45 4.52
C VAL A 29 -5.16 -8.63 4.35
N TYR A 30 -4.16 -9.18 3.67
CA TYR A 30 -2.93 -8.46 3.36
C TYR A 30 -3.21 -7.20 2.53
N ALA A 31 -4.06 -7.29 1.50
CA ALA A 31 -4.38 -6.14 0.65
C ALA A 31 -5.08 -5.03 1.43
N GLU A 32 -6.05 -5.36 2.29
CA GLU A 32 -6.77 -4.42 3.14
C GLU A 32 -5.81 -3.72 4.12
N GLN A 33 -4.99 -4.48 4.85
CA GLN A 33 -4.01 -3.91 5.78
C GLN A 33 -2.97 -3.02 5.07
N HIS A 34 -2.57 -3.40 3.85
CA HIS A 34 -1.62 -2.60 3.09
C HIS A 34 -2.22 -1.34 2.49
N GLU A 35 -3.52 -1.29 2.23
CA GLU A 35 -4.18 -0.11 1.67
C GLU A 35 -4.03 1.10 2.60
N GLU A 36 -4.23 0.90 3.90
CA GLU A 36 -4.04 1.95 4.92
C GLU A 36 -2.58 2.44 4.97
N LEU A 37 -1.62 1.51 5.05
CA LEU A 37 -0.19 1.84 5.08
C LEU A 37 0.26 2.58 3.82
N TRP A 38 -0.24 2.18 2.65
CA TRP A 38 0.07 2.87 1.39
C TRP A 38 -0.55 4.26 1.33
N THR A 39 -1.76 4.42 1.88
CA THR A 39 -2.45 5.71 1.93
C THR A 39 -1.66 6.68 2.80
N GLU A 40 -1.33 6.29 4.03
CA GLU A 40 -0.52 7.10 4.96
C GLU A 40 0.83 7.47 4.34
N PHE A 41 1.54 6.50 3.78
CA PHE A 41 2.82 6.75 3.12
C PHE A 41 2.74 7.78 1.98
N VAL A 42 1.72 7.67 1.12
CA VAL A 42 1.54 8.58 -0.02
C VAL A 42 1.13 9.97 0.47
N GLU A 43 0.25 10.06 1.47
CA GLU A 43 -0.15 11.33 2.08
C GLU A 43 1.05 12.09 2.68
N GLU A 44 1.92 11.38 3.43
CA GLU A 44 3.16 11.97 3.95
C GLU A 44 4.11 12.39 2.83
N ALA A 45 4.20 11.59 1.75
CA ALA A 45 5.08 11.88 0.64
C ALA A 45 4.65 13.17 -0.11
N VAL A 46 3.34 13.36 -0.34
CA VAL A 46 2.83 14.57 -1.01
C VAL A 46 2.93 15.80 -0.11
N GLU A 47 2.73 15.65 1.20
CA GLU A 47 2.95 16.70 2.19
C GLU A 47 4.42 17.17 2.15
N ARG A 48 5.36 16.22 2.22
CA ARG A 48 6.80 16.51 2.18
C ARG A 48 7.24 17.11 0.84
N ALA A 49 6.60 16.74 -0.25
CA ALA A 49 6.88 17.27 -1.58
C ALA A 49 6.30 18.68 -1.81
N GLY A 50 5.49 19.19 -0.88
CA GLY A 50 4.87 20.52 -0.99
C GLY A 50 3.59 20.54 -1.83
N TYR A 51 2.93 19.40 -2.00
CA TYR A 51 1.66 19.25 -2.74
C TYR A 51 0.54 18.67 -1.86
N PRO A 52 0.24 19.28 -0.68
CA PRO A 52 -0.78 18.77 0.24
C PRO A 52 -2.18 18.69 -0.37
N GLU A 53 -2.47 19.50 -1.39
CA GLU A 53 -3.74 19.51 -2.12
C GLU A 53 -4.03 18.20 -2.86
N LEU A 54 -3.01 17.39 -3.14
CA LEU A 54 -3.19 16.11 -3.82
C LEU A 54 -3.89 15.06 -2.96
N LYS A 55 -3.95 15.25 -1.62
CA LYS A 55 -4.69 14.37 -0.71
C LYS A 55 -6.20 14.43 -0.93
N GLU A 56 -6.70 15.62 -1.26
CA GLU A 56 -8.13 15.89 -1.48
C GLU A 56 -8.53 15.85 -2.95
N THR A 57 -7.54 15.82 -3.85
CA THR A 57 -7.78 15.80 -5.29
C THR A 57 -8.24 14.40 -5.71
N PRO A 58 -9.44 14.24 -6.30
CA PRO A 58 -9.87 12.95 -6.78
C PRO A 58 -8.86 12.36 -7.77
N GLY A 59 -8.54 11.08 -7.57
CA GLY A 59 -7.72 10.33 -8.52
C GLY A 59 -8.36 10.31 -9.90
N LEU A 60 -7.53 10.25 -10.93
CA LEU A 60 -7.99 10.11 -12.31
C LEU A 60 -8.73 8.79 -12.47
N SER A 61 -9.83 8.81 -13.20
CA SER A 61 -10.41 7.57 -13.70
C SER A 61 -9.41 6.86 -14.63
N LYS A 62 -9.58 5.55 -14.80
CA LYS A 62 -8.74 4.76 -15.71
C LYS A 62 -8.72 5.32 -17.13
N ALA A 63 -9.85 5.85 -17.60
CA ALA A 63 -9.96 6.46 -18.93
C ALA A 63 -9.17 7.77 -19.02
N GLU A 64 -9.33 8.66 -18.04
CA GLU A 64 -8.60 9.93 -17.97
C GLU A 64 -7.09 9.72 -17.85
N PHE A 65 -6.68 8.74 -17.04
CA PHE A 65 -5.28 8.34 -16.91
C PHE A 65 -4.73 7.84 -18.25
N ALA A 66 -5.45 6.94 -18.92
CA ALA A 66 -5.02 6.40 -20.22
C ALA A 66 -4.91 7.49 -21.30
N GLU A 67 -5.83 8.47 -21.32
CA GLU A 67 -5.74 9.62 -22.23
C GLU A 67 -4.54 10.51 -21.91
N LYS A 68 -4.25 10.80 -20.62
CA LYS A 68 -3.07 11.60 -20.25
C LYS A 68 -1.77 10.93 -20.69
N ILE A 69 -1.64 9.62 -20.52
CA ILE A 69 -0.45 8.87 -20.96
C ILE A 69 -0.30 8.88 -22.48
N ARG A 70 -1.39 8.77 -23.24
CA ARG A 70 -1.33 8.81 -24.71
C ARG A 70 -0.91 10.18 -25.26
N ASN A 71 -1.16 11.24 -24.50
CA ASN A 71 -0.81 12.61 -24.84
C ASN A 71 0.43 13.11 -24.07
N LEU A 72 1.20 12.20 -23.45
CA LEU A 72 2.50 12.52 -22.87
C LEU A 72 3.53 12.52 -24.02
N ASP A 73 4.17 13.66 -24.27
CA ASP A 73 5.29 13.78 -25.22
C ASP A 73 6.51 12.95 -24.81
#